data_AF-A0ABD4KYL9-F1
#
_entry.id   AF-A0ABD4KYL9-F1
#
_cell.length_a   1.000
_cell.length_b   1.000
_cell.length_c   1.000
_cell.angle_alpha   90.00
_cell.angle_beta   90.00
_cell.angle_gamma   90.00
#
_symmetry.space_group_name_H-M   'P 1'
#
loop_
_entity.id
_entity.type
_entity.pdbx_description
1 polymer ?
#
loop_
_entity_poly.entity_id
_entity_poly.type
_entity_poly.pdbx_seq_one_letter_code
_entity_poly.pdbx_strand_id
1 'polypeptide(L)'
;RIDTAIEYLQSKLDLSKQLFDSVLDEFFKLSDCDSVPLTEVVDFIGGSQPPKSQFSDVQKEGYVRLIQIRDYKTDNHIVYVDSASTKKFCTKDDVMIGRYGPPVFQILRGLNGAYNVALMKAVPNEDVLTKDYLFWFLQYPS
;
A
#
# COMPACT_ATOMS: atom_id res chain seq x y z
N ARG A 1 -16.57 33.61 1.37
CA ARG A 1 -15.19 34.00 0.99
C ARG A 1 -14.19 32.87 1.28
N ILE A 2 -14.22 32.26 2.46
CA ILE A 2 -13.41 31.06 2.76
C ILE A 2 -13.96 29.83 2.02
N ASP A 3 -15.28 29.61 2.00
CA ASP A 3 -15.90 28.45 1.35
C ASP A 3 -15.60 28.39 -0.16
N THR A 4 -15.70 29.54 -0.85
CA THR A 4 -15.34 29.66 -2.27
C THR A 4 -13.87 29.33 -2.54
N ALA A 5 -12.97 29.67 -1.61
CA ALA A 5 -11.55 29.34 -1.75
C ALA A 5 -11.30 27.83 -1.54
N ILE A 6 -12.04 27.19 -0.62
CA ILE A 6 -12.01 25.74 -0.39
C ILE A 6 -12.51 25.00 -1.63
N GLU A 7 -13.67 25.38 -2.17
CA GLU A 7 -14.24 24.79 -3.39
C GLU A 7 -13.30 24.96 -4.60
N TYR A 8 -12.66 26.12 -4.72
CA TYR A 8 -11.69 26.37 -5.79
C TYR A 8 -10.42 25.50 -5.65
N LEU A 9 -9.94 25.28 -4.43
CA LEU A 9 -8.81 24.38 -4.18
C LEU A 9 -9.19 22.91 -4.44
N GLN A 10 -10.39 22.49 -4.04
CA GLN A 10 -10.90 21.15 -4.32
C GLN A 10 -11.03 20.90 -5.82
N SER A 11 -11.61 21.83 -6.58
CA SER A 11 -11.74 21.67 -8.04
C SER A 11 -10.39 21.64 -8.76
N LYS A 12 -9.41 22.46 -8.33
CA LYS A 12 -8.03 22.37 -8.83
C LYS A 12 -7.38 21.02 -8.54
N LEU A 13 -7.59 20.49 -7.34
CA LEU A 13 -7.05 19.20 -6.94
C LEU A 13 -7.65 18.08 -7.79
N ASP A 14 -8.96 18.11 -8.03
CA ASP A 14 -9.64 17.10 -8.84
C ASP A 14 -9.22 17.17 -10.31
N LEU A 15 -9.09 18.37 -10.88
CA LEU A 15 -8.56 18.53 -12.24
C LEU A 15 -7.11 18.00 -12.36
N SER A 16 -6.28 18.25 -11.34
CA SER A 16 -4.91 17.75 -11.31
C SER A 16 -4.85 16.22 -11.27
N LYS A 17 -5.76 15.56 -10.54
CA LYS A 17 -5.85 14.10 -10.51
C LYS A 17 -6.28 13.55 -11.87
N GLN A 18 -7.32 14.12 -12.47
CA GLN A 18 -7.81 13.69 -13.79
C GLN A 18 -6.72 13.82 -14.87
N LEU A 19 -5.95 14.92 -14.85
CA LEU A 19 -4.83 15.10 -15.76
C LEU A 19 -3.76 14.03 -15.56
N PHE A 20 -3.42 13.74 -14.30
CA PHE A 20 -2.41 12.72 -13.97
C PHE A 20 -2.85 11.32 -14.40
N ASP A 21 -4.10 10.95 -14.11
CA ASP A 21 -4.69 9.67 -14.50
C ASP A 21 -4.67 9.53 -16.04
N SER A 22 -5.02 10.59 -16.78
CA SER A 22 -4.96 10.59 -18.25
C SER A 22 -3.54 10.38 -18.79
N VAL A 23 -2.53 10.98 -18.15
CA VAL A 23 -1.12 10.83 -18.56
C VAL A 23 -0.63 9.41 -18.28
N LEU A 24 -0.99 8.82 -17.14
CA LEU A 24 -0.65 7.44 -16.81
C LEU A 24 -1.30 6.45 -17.79
N ASP A 25 -2.58 6.66 -18.11
CA ASP A 25 -3.29 5.84 -19.09
C ASP A 25 -2.60 5.84 -20.45
N GLU A 26 -2.17 7.01 -20.94
CA GLU A 26 -1.45 7.12 -22.21
C GLU A 26 -0.09 6.43 -22.13
N PHE A 27 0.63 6.59 -21.01
CA PHE A 27 1.92 5.96 -20.79
C PHE A 27 1.84 4.43 -20.76
N PHE A 28 0.85 3.86 -20.07
CA PHE A 28 0.67 2.41 -19.98
C PHE A 28 0.05 1.79 -21.24
N LYS A 29 -0.53 2.58 -22.16
CA LYS A 29 -1.09 2.11 -23.44
C LYS A 29 -0.08 2.03 -24.58
N LEU A 30 1.21 2.33 -24.34
CA LEU A 30 2.25 2.22 -25.36
C LEU A 30 2.37 0.76 -25.85
N SER A 31 2.08 0.55 -27.13
CA SER A 31 1.70 -0.75 -27.71
C SER A 31 2.84 -1.62 -28.25
N ASP A 32 4.10 -1.26 -28.00
CA ASP A 32 5.28 -1.94 -28.59
C ASP A 32 6.15 -2.62 -27.52
N CYS A 33 5.56 -3.13 -26.43
CA CYS A 33 6.29 -3.86 -25.38
C CYS A 33 5.94 -5.35 -25.34
N ASP A 34 6.95 -6.16 -25.01
CA ASP A 34 6.74 -7.54 -24.62
C ASP A 34 6.01 -7.58 -23.28
N SER A 35 4.93 -8.37 -23.20
CA SER A 35 4.17 -8.57 -21.97
C SER A 35 4.62 -9.85 -21.27
N VAL A 36 4.79 -9.75 -19.95
CA VAL A 36 5.09 -10.90 -19.09
C VAL A 36 4.02 -11.02 -18.00
N PRO A 37 3.67 -12.24 -17.55
CA PRO A 37 2.84 -12.42 -16.39
C PRO A 37 3.42 -11.68 -15.18
N LEU A 38 2.59 -10.95 -14.44
CA LEU A 38 3.02 -10.18 -13.27
C LEU A 38 3.76 -11.05 -12.24
N THR A 39 3.36 -12.31 -12.10
CA THR A 39 3.98 -13.29 -11.19
C THR A 39 5.37 -13.75 -11.60
N GLU A 40 5.84 -13.44 -12.82
CA GLU A 40 7.23 -13.71 -13.22
C GLU A 40 8.20 -12.64 -12.72
N VAL A 41 7.68 -11.43 -12.43
CA VAL A 41 8.48 -10.26 -12.04
C VAL A 41 8.08 -9.67 -10.69
N VAL A 42 7.05 -10.19 -10.04
CA VAL A 42 6.58 -9.77 -8.71
C VAL A 42 6.20 -10.97 -7.85
N ASP A 43 6.83 -11.06 -6.67
CA ASP A 43 6.48 -12.01 -5.63
C ASP A 43 5.40 -11.44 -4.69
N PHE A 44 4.49 -12.30 -4.26
CA PHE A 44 3.41 -11.93 -3.35
C PHE A 44 3.53 -12.64 -2.00
N ILE A 45 3.84 -11.87 -0.96
CA ILE A 45 4.11 -12.41 0.38
C ILE A 45 2.97 -12.04 1.33
N GLY A 46 2.17 -13.05 1.72
CA GLY A 46 1.13 -12.89 2.73
C GLY A 46 1.65 -12.49 4.11
N GLY A 47 0.82 -11.82 4.89
CA GLY A 47 1.15 -11.40 6.26
C GLY A 47 1.01 -12.51 7.31
N SER A 48 1.47 -12.20 8.51
CA SER A 48 1.37 -13.07 9.68
C SER A 48 1.15 -12.25 10.95
N GLN A 49 0.64 -12.88 11.99
CA GLN A 49 0.49 -12.24 13.29
C GLN A 49 0.51 -13.27 14.42
N PRO A 50 0.93 -12.87 15.63
CA PRO A 50 0.69 -13.66 16.82
C PRO A 50 -0.80 -13.68 17.21
N PRO A 51 -1.17 -14.50 18.22
CA PRO A 51 -2.49 -14.42 18.86
C PRO A 51 -2.78 -13.01 19.40
N LYS A 52 -4.06 -12.61 19.37
CA LYS A 52 -4.48 -11.28 19.87
C LYS A 52 -4.11 -11.00 21.32
N SER A 53 -4.00 -12.04 22.16
CA SER A 53 -3.57 -11.90 23.55
C SER A 53 -2.14 -11.38 23.72
N GLN A 54 -1.33 -11.40 22.66
CA GLN A 54 0.03 -10.87 22.65
C GLN A 54 0.12 -9.43 22.11
N PHE A 55 -1.02 -8.82 21.75
CA PHE A 55 -1.05 -7.45 21.25
C PHE A 55 -0.93 -6.47 22.43
N SER A 56 -0.29 -5.33 22.18
CA SER A 56 -0.12 -4.25 23.13
C SER A 56 -0.61 -2.95 22.52
N ASP A 57 -1.44 -2.19 23.22
CA ASP A 57 -1.85 -0.85 22.80
C ASP A 57 -0.73 0.19 23.07
N VAL A 58 0.29 -0.20 23.83
CA VAL A 58 1.45 0.65 24.18
C VAL A 58 2.70 0.10 23.51
N GLN A 59 3.51 1.00 22.94
CA GLN A 59 4.82 0.65 22.40
C GLN A 59 5.79 0.33 23.55
N LYS A 60 6.40 -0.86 23.49
CA LYS A 60 7.40 -1.34 24.44
C LYS A 60 8.73 -1.55 23.73
N GLU A 61 9.80 -1.68 24.49
CA GLU A 61 11.10 -2.08 23.95
C GLU A 61 10.99 -3.46 23.26
N GLY A 62 11.58 -3.60 22.06
CA GLY A 62 11.50 -4.81 21.24
C GLY A 62 10.17 -5.01 20.48
N TYR A 63 9.17 -4.17 20.71
CA TYR A 63 7.89 -4.23 20.02
C TYR A 63 7.86 -3.35 18.77
N VAL A 64 7.13 -3.80 17.77
CA VAL A 64 6.91 -3.11 16.49
C VAL A 64 5.42 -2.92 16.24
N ARG A 65 5.06 -1.88 15.47
CA ARG A 65 3.67 -1.69 15.01
C ARG A 65 3.24 -2.91 14.21
N LEU A 66 2.09 -3.48 14.54
CA LEU A 66 1.40 -4.45 13.69
C LEU A 66 0.38 -3.69 12.83
N ILE A 67 0.75 -3.45 11.58
CA ILE A 67 -0.05 -2.77 10.58
C ILE A 67 -1.24 -3.66 10.19
N GLN A 68 -2.40 -3.01 10.15
CA GLN A 68 -3.66 -3.57 9.70
C GLN A 68 -4.22 -2.71 8.57
N ILE A 69 -5.11 -3.25 7.73
CA ILE A 69 -5.64 -2.47 6.58
C ILE A 69 -6.30 -1.13 6.99
N ARG A 70 -6.95 -1.07 8.16
CA ARG A 70 -7.60 0.14 8.69
C ARG A 70 -6.62 1.26 9.05
N ASP A 71 -5.36 0.91 9.29
CA ASP A 71 -4.31 1.85 9.70
C ASP A 71 -3.96 2.84 8.60
N TYR A 72 -4.19 2.47 7.33
CA TYR A 72 -4.00 3.37 6.19
C TYR A 72 -5.04 4.49 6.12
N LYS A 73 -6.08 4.45 6.95
CA LYS A 73 -7.12 5.49 7.05
C LYS A 73 -7.00 6.32 8.32
N THR A 74 -6.56 5.72 9.42
CA THR A 74 -6.50 6.37 10.73
C THR A 74 -5.59 5.61 11.68
N ASP A 75 -4.91 6.34 12.56
CA ASP A 75 -4.05 5.79 13.61
C ASP A 75 -4.82 5.40 14.90
N ASN A 76 -6.16 5.46 14.91
CA ASN A 76 -6.99 5.15 16.09
C ASN A 76 -6.94 3.69 16.57
N HIS A 77 -6.29 2.80 15.81
CA HIS A 77 -6.29 1.35 16.09
C HIS A 77 -4.88 0.76 16.13
N ILE A 78 -3.86 1.59 16.34
CA ILE A 78 -2.48 1.15 16.43
C ILE A 78 -2.33 0.13 17.56
N VAL A 79 -1.73 -1.00 17.22
CA VAL A 79 -1.32 -2.04 18.16
C VAL A 79 0.11 -2.47 17.84
N TYR A 80 0.77 -3.01 18.86
CA TYR A 80 2.16 -3.44 18.80
C TYR A 80 2.28 -4.93 19.13
N VAL A 81 3.27 -5.58 18.54
CA VAL A 81 3.64 -6.98 18.82
C VAL A 81 5.15 -7.09 19.01
N ASP A 82 5.60 -8.12 19.72
CA ASP A 82 7.03 -8.44 19.81
C ASP A 82 7.57 -8.69 18.40
N SER A 83 8.65 -8.01 18.03
CA SER A 83 9.31 -8.17 16.73
C SER A 83 9.73 -9.63 16.45
N ALA A 84 10.08 -10.40 17.48
CA ALA A 84 10.45 -11.81 17.34
C ALA A 84 9.25 -12.73 17.03
N SER A 85 8.02 -12.27 17.25
CA SER A 85 6.79 -13.05 17.04
C SER A 85 6.34 -13.17 15.58
N THR A 86 6.98 -12.43 14.67
CA THR A 86 6.61 -12.36 13.24
C THR A 86 7.84 -12.22 12.36
N LYS A 87 7.73 -12.65 11.10
CA LYS A 87 8.80 -12.51 10.09
C LYS A 87 8.37 -11.64 8.91
N LYS A 88 7.19 -11.02 8.99
CA LYS A 88 6.54 -10.31 7.90
C LYS A 88 6.56 -8.82 8.19
N PHE A 89 7.47 -8.12 7.54
CA PHE A 89 7.72 -6.69 7.71
C PHE A 89 7.64 -5.94 6.39
N CYS A 90 7.15 -4.71 6.46
CA CYS A 90 7.19 -3.76 5.36
C CYS A 90 7.75 -2.42 5.83
N THR A 91 8.32 -1.70 4.89
CA THR A 91 8.79 -0.32 4.99
C THR A 91 7.81 0.60 4.25
N LYS A 92 8.00 1.91 4.40
CA LYS A 92 7.12 2.91 3.78
C LYS A 92 7.08 2.82 2.25
N ASP A 93 8.13 2.30 1.63
CA ASP A 93 8.28 2.22 0.18
C ASP A 93 7.79 0.90 -0.41
N ASP A 94 7.45 -0.07 0.43
CA ASP A 94 6.93 -1.35 -0.04
C ASP A 94 5.49 -1.22 -0.52
N VAL A 95 5.17 -1.95 -1.60
CA VAL A 95 3.82 -2.02 -2.16
C VAL A 95 3.02 -3.05 -1.39
N MET A 96 1.98 -2.60 -0.72
CA MET A 96 1.10 -3.42 0.11
C MET A 96 -0.26 -3.56 -0.56
N ILE A 97 -0.92 -4.70 -0.37
CA ILE A 97 -2.24 -4.97 -0.94
C ILE A 97 -3.17 -5.45 0.17
N GLY A 98 -4.34 -4.82 0.26
CA GLY A 98 -5.44 -5.22 1.12
C GLY A 98 -6.20 -6.41 0.56
N ARG A 99 -6.19 -7.54 1.26
CA ARG A 99 -6.87 -8.78 0.82
C ARG A 99 -8.36 -8.82 1.13
N TYR A 100 -8.80 -8.03 2.11
CA TYR A 100 -10.16 -8.08 2.64
C TYR A 100 -10.73 -6.67 2.87
N GLY A 101 -12.06 -6.58 2.82
CA GLY A 101 -12.82 -5.36 3.06
C GLY A 101 -13.02 -4.54 1.79
N PRO A 102 -14.17 -3.87 1.63
CA PRO A 102 -14.44 -3.06 0.45
C PRO A 102 -13.68 -1.71 0.47
N PRO A 103 -13.14 -1.26 -0.67
CA PRO A 103 -12.96 -2.02 -1.91
C PRO A 103 -11.89 -3.12 -1.72
N VAL A 104 -12.14 -4.30 -2.29
CA VAL A 104 -11.18 -5.42 -2.24
C VAL A 104 -10.00 -5.08 -3.16
N PHE A 105 -8.78 -5.53 -2.82
CA PHE A 105 -7.54 -5.23 -3.57
C PHE A 105 -7.11 -3.75 -3.54
N GLN A 106 -7.24 -3.09 -2.39
CA GLN A 106 -6.63 -1.77 -2.18
C GLN A 106 -5.11 -1.85 -2.30
N ILE A 107 -4.52 -0.99 -3.14
CA ILE A 107 -3.07 -0.79 -3.23
C ILE A 107 -2.67 0.29 -2.21
N LEU A 108 -1.66 0.00 -1.41
CA LEU A 108 -1.34 0.70 -0.17
C LEU A 108 0.19 0.89 -0.07
N ARG A 109 0.66 2.00 0.52
CA ARG A 109 2.07 2.25 0.87
C ARG A 109 2.17 3.26 2.01
N GLY A 110 3.36 3.47 2.55
CA GLY A 110 3.65 4.58 3.47
C GLY A 110 3.73 4.23 4.96
N LEU A 111 3.49 2.98 5.36
CA LEU A 111 3.61 2.51 6.75
C LEU A 111 4.82 1.58 6.92
N ASN A 112 5.43 1.60 8.11
CA ASN A 112 6.57 0.75 8.47
C ASN A 112 6.21 -0.09 9.70
N GLY A 113 6.45 -1.40 9.64
CA GLY A 113 6.14 -2.32 10.72
C GLY A 113 5.91 -3.76 10.27
N ALA A 114 5.44 -4.59 11.20
CA ALA A 114 4.93 -5.92 10.87
C ALA A 114 3.55 -5.79 10.22
N TYR A 115 3.15 -6.68 9.31
CA TYR A 115 1.84 -6.62 8.68
C TYR A 115 1.04 -7.89 8.89
N ASN A 116 -0.24 -7.70 9.23
CA ASN A 116 -1.11 -8.80 9.62
C ASN A 116 -1.63 -9.60 8.42
N VAL A 117 -2.42 -10.66 8.70
CA VAL A 117 -3.00 -11.52 7.67
C VAL A 117 -4.02 -10.82 6.76
N ALA A 118 -4.45 -9.59 7.02
CA ALA A 118 -5.32 -8.87 6.08
C ALA A 118 -4.54 -8.22 4.92
N LEU A 119 -3.21 -8.24 4.99
CA LEU A 119 -2.32 -7.61 4.05
C LEU A 119 -1.42 -8.65 3.36
N MET A 120 -0.97 -8.30 2.17
CA MET A 120 0.12 -8.95 1.46
C MET A 120 1.09 -7.88 0.95
N LYS A 121 2.37 -8.24 0.82
CA LYS A 121 3.41 -7.40 0.24
C LYS A 121 3.69 -7.87 -1.19
N ALA A 122 3.68 -6.96 -2.14
CA ALA A 122 4.14 -7.19 -3.50
C ALA A 122 5.62 -6.78 -3.60
N VAL A 123 6.46 -7.71 -4.00
CA VAL A 123 7.93 -7.56 -4.04
C VAL A 123 8.36 -7.66 -5.50
N PRO A 124 8.65 -6.53 -6.17
CA PRO A 124 9.13 -6.58 -7.54
C PRO A 124 10.55 -7.13 -7.60
N ASN A 125 10.89 -7.73 -8.74
CA ASN A 125 12.28 -7.81 -9.18
C ASN A 125 12.74 -6.39 -9.56
N GLU A 126 13.52 -5.76 -8.68
CA GLU A 126 13.97 -4.37 -8.85
C GLU A 126 14.99 -4.18 -9.99
N ASP A 127 15.53 -5.27 -10.57
CA ASP A 127 16.31 -5.23 -11.82
C ASP A 127 15.41 -5.02 -13.06
N VAL A 128 14.10 -5.32 -12.94
CA VAL A 128 13.12 -5.23 -14.02
C VAL A 128 12.19 -4.04 -13.86
N LEU A 129 11.68 -3.81 -12.64
CA LEU A 129 10.78 -2.68 -12.37
C LEU A 129 10.97 -2.12 -10.96
N THR A 130 10.76 -0.81 -10.81
CA THR A 130 10.84 -0.16 -9.51
C THR A 130 9.57 -0.37 -8.69
N LYS A 131 9.68 -0.25 -7.36
CA LYS A 131 8.50 -0.25 -6.46
C LYS A 131 7.50 0.85 -6.80
N ASP A 132 7.99 2.02 -7.23
CA ASP A 132 7.13 3.13 -7.63
C ASP A 132 6.36 2.81 -8.90
N TYR A 133 7.02 2.23 -9.91
CA TYR A 133 6.35 1.76 -11.11
C TYR A 133 5.27 0.73 -10.76
N LEU A 134 5.61 -0.29 -9.95
CA LEU A 134 4.66 -1.31 -9.52
C LEU A 134 3.45 -0.71 -8.79
N PHE A 135 3.70 0.24 -7.88
CA PHE A 135 2.63 0.90 -7.12
C PHE A 135 1.63 1.58 -8.03
N TRP A 136 2.11 2.41 -8.97
CA TRP A 136 1.25 3.14 -9.90
C TRP A 136 0.56 2.21 -10.91
N PHE A 137 1.29 1.21 -11.42
CA PHE A 137 0.76 0.21 -12.32
C PHE A 137 -0.42 -0.58 -11.70
N LEU A 138 -0.28 -1.00 -10.43
CA LEU A 138 -1.36 -1.71 -9.73
C LEU A 138 -2.52 -0.80 -9.30
N GLN A 139 -2.23 0.48 -9.04
CA GLN A 139 -3.25 1.46 -8.64
C GLN A 139 -4.18 1.81 -9.83
N TYR A 140 -3.64 1.76 -11.05
CA TYR A 140 -4.32 2.09 -12.29
C TYR A 140 -4.13 0.95 -13.32
N PRO A 141 -4.76 -0.22 -13.08
CA PRO A 141 -4.67 -1.33 -14.02
C PRO A 141 -5.31 -0.91 -15.34
N SER A 142 -4.54 -1.08 -16.43
CA SER A 142 -4.92 -0.74 -17.82
C SER A 142 -6.10 -1.57 -18.33
#